data_AF-A0A415G9A8-F1
#
_entry.id   AF-A0A415G9A8-F1
#
_cell.length_a   1.000
_cell.length_b   1.000
_cell.length_c   1.000
_cell.angle_alpha   90.00
_cell.angle_beta   90.00
_cell.angle_gamma   90.00
#
_symmetry.space_group_name_H-M   'P 1'
#
loop_
_entity.id
_entity.type
_entity.pdbx_description
1 polymer ?
#
loop_
_entity_poly.entity_id
_entity_poly.type
_entity_poly.pdbx_seq_one_letter_code
_entity_poly.pdbx_strand_id
1 'polypeptide(L)'
;MVIYGYRINSIDMKEVWNKIATVQKNLNKIAFKLYHEQLGKEIAFLCDNITLNVLSREDGISIYDSAVQILNQRIDASQRARSNTLYNYNVFAHIIPYKEYTYIKIVSANQKLLKAFQIFEEYSLSEMECKDPKNKKKIIWDEICSICTKKEPFSINLSISDIDPKKECIKYPSISERAEIIARYNVQNHYLNEVAANSEIPPIRLMPFIDDMFELVGQHKEDIAREKAELLNILLALEEHPEIVFETECSKSYN
;
A
#
# COMPACT_ATOMS: atom_id res chain seq x y z
N MET A 1 9.23 16.67 11.69
CA MET A 1 9.90 16.13 10.49
C MET A 1 10.67 14.89 10.92
N VAL A 2 10.51 13.79 10.19
CA VAL A 2 11.29 12.55 10.39
C VAL A 2 12.25 12.43 9.21
N ILE A 3 13.51 12.06 9.45
CA ILE A 3 14.47 11.77 8.38
C ILE A 3 14.68 10.26 8.33
N TYR A 4 14.31 9.64 7.21
CA TYR A 4 14.71 8.27 6.90
C TYR A 4 16.07 8.32 6.23
N GLY A 5 17.10 7.98 7.02
CA GLY A 5 18.49 8.20 6.67
C GLY A 5 19.31 6.94 6.83
N TYR A 6 20.26 6.73 5.95
CA TYR A 6 21.24 5.64 6.03
C TYR A 6 22.64 6.19 5.74
N ARG A 7 23.67 5.44 6.13
CA ARG A 7 25.06 5.76 5.76
C ARG A 7 25.82 4.54 5.30
N ILE A 8 26.79 4.81 4.43
CA ILE A 8 27.78 3.85 3.93
C ILE A 8 29.14 4.36 4.35
N ASN A 9 29.96 3.52 4.98
CA ASN A 9 31.33 3.84 5.37
C ASN A 9 32.28 3.80 4.15
N SER A 10 32.01 4.65 3.17
CA SER A 10 32.81 4.82 1.96
C SER A 10 32.37 6.09 1.25
N ILE A 11 33.33 6.79 0.64
CA ILE A 11 33.11 7.89 -0.30
C ILE A 11 33.46 7.51 -1.74
N ASP A 12 33.95 6.28 -1.97
CA ASP A 12 34.13 5.75 -3.31
C ASP A 12 32.76 5.51 -3.94
N MET A 13 32.42 6.35 -4.91
CA MET A 13 31.14 6.28 -5.59
C MET A 13 30.94 4.93 -6.28
N LYS A 14 31.99 4.25 -6.75
CA LYS A 14 31.85 2.93 -7.38
C LYS A 14 31.32 1.90 -6.39
N GLU A 15 31.81 1.91 -5.16
CA GLU A 15 31.33 1.03 -4.09
C GLU A 15 29.90 1.39 -3.67
N VAL A 16 29.63 2.69 -3.51
CA VAL A 16 28.29 3.21 -3.19
C VAL A 16 27.27 2.78 -4.25
N TRP A 17 27.63 2.87 -5.53
CA TRP A 17 26.78 2.46 -6.65
C TRP A 17 26.48 0.96 -6.66
N ASN A 18 27.48 0.11 -6.39
CA ASN A 18 27.27 -1.33 -6.27
C ASN A 18 26.29 -1.67 -5.12
N LYS A 19 26.40 -0.94 -4.01
CA LYS A 19 25.49 -1.04 -2.86
C LYS A 19 24.07 -0.59 -3.22
N ILE A 20 23.91 0.52 -3.95
CA ILE A 20 22.61 1.01 -4.43
C ILE A 20 21.97 0.05 -5.44
N ALA A 21 22.76 -0.56 -6.34
CA ALA A 21 22.26 -1.57 -7.27
C ALA A 21 21.67 -2.79 -6.53
N THR A 22 22.24 -3.14 -5.39
CA THR A 22 21.69 -4.19 -4.51
C THR A 22 20.37 -3.75 -3.88
N VAL A 23 20.26 -2.49 -3.44
CA VAL A 23 18.99 -1.93 -2.97
C VAL A 23 17.93 -1.96 -4.05
N GLN A 24 18.25 -1.58 -5.29
CA GLN A 24 17.29 -1.59 -6.39
C GLN A 24 16.73 -3.00 -6.64
N LYS A 25 17.58 -4.03 -6.58
CA LYS A 25 17.13 -5.43 -6.64
C LYS A 25 16.20 -5.80 -5.47
N ASN A 26 16.51 -5.34 -4.25
CA ASN A 26 15.67 -5.58 -3.08
C ASN A 26 14.33 -4.82 -3.15
N LEU A 27 14.35 -3.58 -3.63
CA LEU A 27 13.16 -2.77 -3.89
C LEU A 27 12.23 -3.49 -4.87
N ASN A 28 12.75 -3.96 -6.00
CA ASN A 28 11.97 -4.70 -6.98
C ASN A 28 11.33 -5.96 -6.37
N LYS A 29 12.07 -6.73 -5.55
CA LYS A 29 11.51 -7.91 -4.85
C LYS A 29 10.38 -7.55 -3.88
N ILE A 30 10.56 -6.48 -3.10
CA ILE A 30 9.54 -6.04 -2.13
C ILE A 30 8.32 -5.51 -2.89
N ALA A 31 8.53 -4.63 -3.85
CA ALA A 31 7.47 -4.07 -4.69
C ALA A 31 6.67 -5.15 -5.41
N PHE A 32 7.36 -6.13 -6.00
CA PHE A 32 6.74 -7.30 -6.61
C PHE A 32 5.83 -8.03 -5.62
N LYS A 33 6.31 -8.36 -4.42
CA LYS A 33 5.48 -9.01 -3.39
C LYS A 33 4.28 -8.16 -2.97
N LEU A 34 4.47 -6.85 -2.78
CA LEU A 34 3.40 -5.93 -2.38
C LEU A 34 2.32 -5.82 -3.44
N TYR A 35 2.73 -5.71 -4.69
CA TYR A 35 1.82 -5.63 -5.82
C TYR A 35 0.93 -6.87 -5.90
N HIS A 36 1.51 -8.07 -5.77
CA HIS A 36 0.74 -9.32 -5.83
C HIS A 36 -0.18 -9.52 -4.60
N GLU A 37 0.24 -9.05 -3.42
CA GLU A 37 -0.63 -9.03 -2.23
C GLU A 37 -1.83 -8.08 -2.42
N GLN A 38 -1.59 -6.91 -3.01
CA GLN A 38 -2.63 -5.93 -3.33
C GLN A 38 -3.56 -6.44 -4.44
N LEU A 39 -3.01 -7.08 -5.47
CA LEU A 39 -3.77 -7.66 -6.56
C LEU A 39 -4.66 -8.81 -6.07
N GLY A 40 -4.15 -9.68 -5.20
CA GLY A 40 -4.96 -10.74 -4.59
C GLY A 40 -6.12 -10.19 -3.76
N LYS A 41 -5.93 -9.07 -3.06
CA LYS A 41 -7.00 -8.36 -2.34
C LYS A 41 -8.04 -7.75 -3.28
N GLU A 42 -7.61 -7.16 -4.39
CA GLU A 42 -8.53 -6.56 -5.36
C GLU A 42 -9.36 -7.62 -6.09
N ILE A 43 -8.73 -8.71 -6.54
CA ILE A 43 -9.43 -9.85 -7.14
C ILE A 43 -10.47 -10.40 -6.16
N ALA A 44 -10.05 -10.63 -4.91
CA ALA A 44 -10.95 -11.12 -3.87
C ALA A 44 -12.15 -10.19 -3.66
N PHE A 45 -11.90 -8.88 -3.59
CA PHE A 45 -12.95 -7.88 -3.48
C PHE A 45 -13.95 -7.96 -4.64
N LEU A 46 -13.48 -8.02 -5.88
CA LEU A 46 -14.36 -8.10 -7.05
C LEU A 46 -15.18 -9.41 -7.06
N CYS A 47 -14.52 -10.56 -6.84
CA CYS A 47 -15.19 -11.86 -6.79
C CYS A 47 -16.29 -11.90 -5.71
N ASP A 48 -16.00 -11.39 -4.51
CA ASP A 48 -16.96 -11.41 -3.41
C ASP A 48 -18.15 -10.50 -3.69
N ASN A 49 -17.92 -9.30 -4.22
CA ASN A 49 -19.02 -8.40 -4.58
C ASN A 49 -19.87 -8.94 -5.74
N ILE A 50 -19.29 -9.67 -6.69
CA ILE A 50 -20.05 -10.37 -7.75
C ILE A 50 -20.86 -11.52 -7.13
N THR A 51 -20.25 -12.33 -6.27
CA THR A 51 -20.91 -13.47 -5.59
C THR A 51 -22.10 -12.99 -4.74
N LEU A 52 -21.97 -11.83 -4.09
CA LEU A 52 -22.99 -11.23 -3.26
C LEU A 52 -24.01 -10.37 -4.06
N ASN A 53 -23.94 -10.37 -5.40
CA ASN A 53 -24.78 -9.56 -6.28
C ASN A 53 -24.73 -8.04 -6.01
N VAL A 54 -23.62 -7.55 -5.44
CA VAL A 54 -23.37 -6.11 -5.22
C VAL A 54 -22.83 -5.46 -6.51
N LEU A 55 -21.99 -6.18 -7.24
CA LEU A 55 -21.45 -5.76 -8.53
C LEU A 55 -21.84 -6.75 -9.62
N SER A 56 -22.06 -6.25 -10.83
CA SER A 56 -22.17 -7.09 -12.03
C SER A 56 -20.78 -7.33 -12.62
N ARG A 57 -20.56 -8.53 -13.17
CA ARG A 57 -19.34 -8.82 -13.93
C ARG A 57 -19.33 -7.94 -15.19
N GLU A 58 -18.16 -7.40 -15.52
CA GLU A 58 -17.97 -6.61 -16.73
C GLU A 58 -17.84 -7.53 -17.96
N ASP A 59 -18.55 -7.20 -19.04
CA ASP A 59 -18.59 -8.02 -20.25
C ASP A 59 -17.24 -8.02 -20.98
N GLY A 60 -16.79 -9.20 -21.41
CA GLY A 60 -15.60 -9.35 -22.26
C GLY A 60 -14.25 -9.16 -21.57
N ILE A 61 -14.23 -8.99 -20.24
CA ILE A 61 -13.00 -8.90 -19.44
C ILE A 61 -13.03 -9.89 -18.28
N SER A 62 -11.88 -10.45 -17.91
CA SER A 62 -11.77 -11.32 -16.74
C SER A 62 -11.75 -10.49 -15.46
N ILE A 63 -12.13 -11.08 -14.32
CA ILE A 63 -12.00 -10.40 -13.02
C ILE A 63 -10.55 -10.04 -12.74
N TYR A 64 -9.62 -10.92 -13.15
CA TYR A 64 -8.19 -10.67 -13.07
C TYR A 64 -7.76 -9.41 -13.83
N ASP A 65 -8.15 -9.27 -15.10
CA ASP A 65 -7.75 -8.11 -15.92
C ASP A 65 -8.36 -6.81 -15.38
N SER A 66 -9.62 -6.84 -14.94
CA SER A 66 -10.27 -5.70 -14.28
C SER A 66 -9.54 -5.30 -12.99
N ALA A 67 -9.17 -6.26 -12.15
CA ALA A 67 -8.40 -6.02 -10.93
C ALA A 67 -7.00 -5.42 -11.22
N VAL A 68 -6.32 -5.90 -12.26
CA VAL A 68 -5.02 -5.34 -12.70
C VAL A 68 -5.18 -3.87 -13.13
N GLN A 69 -6.21 -3.56 -13.92
CA GLN A 69 -6.49 -2.18 -14.34
C GLN A 69 -6.77 -1.27 -13.15
N ILE A 70 -7.65 -1.67 -12.23
CA ILE A 70 -8.01 -0.88 -11.04
C ILE A 70 -6.78 -0.67 -10.15
N LEU A 71 -5.98 -1.72 -9.89
CA LEU A 71 -4.79 -1.61 -9.06
C LEU A 71 -3.76 -0.65 -9.67
N ASN A 72 -3.47 -0.78 -10.96
CA ASN A 72 -2.52 0.10 -11.65
C ASN A 72 -2.99 1.56 -11.63
N GLN A 73 -4.29 1.82 -11.85
CA GLN A 73 -4.85 3.16 -11.74
C GLN A 73 -4.68 3.75 -10.32
N ARG A 74 -4.89 2.95 -9.27
CA ARG A 74 -4.68 3.39 -7.88
C ARG A 74 -3.21 3.69 -7.58
N ILE A 75 -2.29 2.86 -8.08
CA ILE A 75 -0.84 3.07 -7.94
C ILE A 75 -0.44 4.37 -8.64
N ASP A 76 -0.83 4.56 -9.89
CA ASP A 76 -0.55 5.76 -10.68
C ASP A 76 -1.08 7.02 -10.01
N ALA A 77 -2.35 6.99 -9.56
CA ALA A 77 -2.97 8.11 -8.87
C ALA A 77 -2.21 8.45 -7.57
N SER A 78 -1.85 7.43 -6.78
CA SER A 78 -1.13 7.62 -5.52
C SER A 78 0.29 8.16 -5.73
N GLN A 79 0.99 7.69 -6.77
CA GLN A 79 2.32 8.18 -7.13
C GLN A 79 2.27 9.64 -7.58
N ARG A 80 1.32 10.02 -8.44
CA ARG A 80 1.15 11.41 -8.90
C ARG A 80 0.82 12.36 -7.75
N ALA A 81 -0.10 11.95 -6.87
CA ALA A 81 -0.50 12.73 -5.70
C ALA A 81 0.52 12.69 -4.56
N ARG A 82 1.59 11.89 -4.68
CA ARG A 82 2.59 11.63 -3.63
C ARG A 82 1.95 11.23 -2.30
N SER A 83 0.85 10.50 -2.35
CA SER A 83 0.03 10.21 -1.17
C SER A 83 0.77 9.28 -0.22
N ASN A 84 0.47 9.41 1.08
CA ASN A 84 0.99 8.53 2.12
C ASN A 84 0.22 7.21 2.20
N THR A 85 0.24 6.43 1.12
CA THR A 85 -0.46 5.15 1.02
C THR A 85 0.49 4.03 0.60
N LEU A 86 0.04 2.78 0.79
CA LEU A 86 0.74 1.59 0.31
C LEU A 86 0.75 1.47 -1.23
N TYR A 87 -0.03 2.27 -1.94
CA TYR A 87 -0.06 2.30 -3.42
C TYR A 87 0.97 3.27 -4.00
N ASN A 88 1.69 4.03 -3.17
CA ASN A 88 2.73 4.92 -3.66
C ASN A 88 4.07 4.19 -3.73
N TYR A 89 4.50 3.82 -4.94
CA TYR A 89 5.76 3.12 -5.20
C TYR A 89 6.94 4.06 -5.50
N ASN A 90 6.75 5.37 -5.27
CA ASN A 90 7.82 6.34 -5.48
C ASN A 90 8.88 6.23 -4.38
N VAL A 91 10.13 6.08 -4.80
CA VAL A 91 11.30 6.05 -3.93
C VAL A 91 12.37 6.93 -4.53
N PHE A 92 12.78 7.96 -3.80
CA PHE A 92 13.91 8.79 -4.17
C PHE A 92 15.01 8.68 -3.12
N ALA A 93 16.26 8.60 -3.58
CA ALA A 93 17.44 8.61 -2.73
C ALA A 93 18.29 9.83 -3.05
N HIS A 94 18.61 10.62 -2.03
CA HIS A 94 19.58 11.71 -2.11
C HIS A 94 20.89 11.25 -1.50
N ILE A 95 21.96 11.26 -2.28
CA ILE A 95 23.26 10.69 -1.94
C ILE A 95 24.26 11.83 -1.77
N ILE A 96 24.84 11.88 -0.58
CA ILE A 96 25.66 13.02 -0.16
C ILE A 96 26.93 12.48 0.52
N PRO A 97 28.06 12.45 -0.20
CA PRO A 97 29.36 12.17 0.40
C PRO A 97 29.73 13.27 1.41
N TYR A 98 30.08 12.87 2.62
CA TYR A 98 30.50 13.79 3.67
C TYR A 98 31.49 13.12 4.63
N LYS A 99 32.68 13.72 4.77
CA LYS A 99 33.80 13.16 5.53
C LYS A 99 34.14 11.75 5.01
N GLU A 100 34.13 10.73 5.87
CA GLU A 100 34.46 9.34 5.52
C GLU A 100 33.23 8.53 5.06
N TYR A 101 32.03 9.11 5.14
CA TYR A 101 30.78 8.41 4.87
C TYR A 101 30.05 8.99 3.65
N THR A 102 29.22 8.16 3.04
CA THR A 102 28.17 8.63 2.13
C THR A 102 26.82 8.50 2.83
N TYR A 103 26.14 9.63 3.00
CA TYR A 103 24.82 9.70 3.61
C TYR A 103 23.74 9.61 2.55
N ILE A 104 22.70 8.85 2.85
CA ILE A 104 21.59 8.61 1.94
C ILE A 104 20.29 8.98 2.64
N LYS A 105 19.64 10.04 2.16
CA LYS A 105 18.29 10.42 2.60
C LYS A 105 17.27 9.80 1.66
N ILE A 106 16.32 9.05 2.22
CA ILE A 106 15.26 8.39 1.45
C ILE A 106 13.96 9.15 1.58
N VAL A 107 13.30 9.36 0.44
CA VAL A 107 11.95 9.89 0.36
C VAL A 107 11.07 8.81 -0.23
N SER A 108 10.26 8.19 0.63
CA SER A 108 9.23 7.22 0.26
C SER A 108 8.05 7.39 1.20
N ALA A 109 6.85 7.41 0.63
CA ALA A 109 5.62 7.44 1.42
C ALA A 109 5.23 6.01 1.88
N ASN A 110 5.57 5.00 1.09
CA ASN A 110 5.36 3.61 1.46
C ASN A 110 6.52 3.09 2.32
N GLN A 111 6.27 3.00 3.63
CA GLN A 111 7.26 2.54 4.61
C GLN A 111 7.70 1.08 4.39
N LYS A 112 6.89 0.22 3.75
CA LYS A 112 7.29 -1.17 3.48
C LYS A 112 8.49 -1.22 2.52
N LEU A 113 8.64 -0.24 1.61
CA LEU A 113 9.77 -0.16 0.68
C LEU A 113 11.09 0.24 1.36
N LEU A 114 11.04 0.92 2.51
CA LEU A 114 12.24 1.31 3.27
C LEU A 114 13.06 0.09 3.73
N LYS A 115 12.43 -1.08 3.87
CA LYS A 115 13.11 -2.34 4.20
C LYS A 115 14.22 -2.70 3.20
N ALA A 116 14.15 -2.23 1.95
CA ALA A 116 15.20 -2.47 0.97
C ALA A 116 16.56 -1.86 1.35
N PHE A 117 16.56 -0.81 2.18
CA PHE A 117 17.74 -0.06 2.58
C PHE A 117 18.37 -0.57 3.89
N GLN A 118 17.78 -1.58 4.55
CA GLN A 118 18.29 -2.15 5.80
C GLN A 118 19.67 -2.83 5.67
N ILE A 119 20.18 -2.98 4.44
CA ILE A 119 21.55 -3.41 4.19
C ILE A 119 22.59 -2.32 4.51
N PHE A 120 22.14 -1.08 4.68
CA PHE A 120 22.98 0.06 5.07
C PHE A 120 22.87 0.29 6.58
N GLU A 121 23.86 0.99 7.12
CA GLU A 121 23.80 1.41 8.51
C GLU A 121 22.72 2.49 8.66
N GLU A 122 21.77 2.25 9.58
CA GLU A 122 20.71 3.21 9.83
C GLU A 122 21.24 4.49 10.47
N TYR A 123 20.86 5.63 9.88
CA TYR A 123 21.22 6.97 10.34
C TYR A 123 20.02 7.92 10.30
N SER A 124 18.85 7.39 10.64
CA SER A 124 17.58 8.11 10.70
C SER A 124 17.50 9.06 11.91
N LEU A 125 16.60 10.05 11.80
CA LEU A 125 16.17 10.92 12.90
C LEU A 125 14.67 10.80 13.11
N SER A 126 14.26 10.46 14.33
CA SER A 126 12.89 10.60 14.79
C SER A 126 12.51 12.08 14.99
N GLU A 127 11.22 12.34 15.16
CA GLU A 127 10.74 13.71 15.38
C GLU A 127 11.31 14.33 16.67
N MET A 128 11.46 13.53 17.73
CA MET A 128 12.05 13.99 18.99
C MET A 128 13.54 14.33 18.81
N GLU A 129 14.29 13.48 18.11
CA GLU A 129 15.71 13.72 17.84
C GLU A 129 15.94 14.95 16.95
N CYS A 130 15.03 15.24 16.02
CA CYS A 130 15.07 16.48 15.23
C CYS A 130 14.89 17.74 16.09
N LYS A 131 14.17 17.66 17.21
CA LYS A 131 13.93 18.80 18.12
C LYS A 131 15.11 19.04 19.07
N ASP A 132 15.96 18.03 19.31
CA ASP A 132 17.12 18.15 20.19
C ASP A 132 18.35 18.75 19.47
N PRO A 133 18.77 20.00 19.77
CA PRO A 133 19.93 20.62 19.13
C PRO A 133 21.26 19.98 19.52
N LYS A 134 21.33 19.19 20.61
CA LYS A 134 22.55 18.50 21.04
C LYS A 134 22.66 17.09 20.44
N ASN A 135 21.63 16.62 19.74
CA ASN A 135 21.65 15.32 19.11
C ASN A 135 22.74 15.25 18.03
N LYS A 136 23.68 14.30 18.17
CA LYS A 136 24.83 14.17 17.28
C LYS A 136 24.44 13.90 15.83
N LYS A 137 23.40 13.08 15.58
CA LYS A 137 22.92 12.79 14.22
C LYS A 137 22.30 14.03 13.59
N LYS A 138 21.57 14.82 14.37
CA LYS A 138 20.96 16.07 13.90
C LYS A 138 22.02 17.06 13.45
N ILE A 139 23.06 17.28 14.24
CA ILE A 139 24.17 18.16 13.89
C ILE A 139 24.77 17.78 12.53
N ILE A 140 25.00 16.48 12.30
CA ILE A 140 25.52 15.99 11.01
C ILE A 140 24.52 16.22 9.87
N TRP A 141 23.23 15.93 10.07
CA TRP A 141 22.21 16.20 9.05
C TRP A 141 22.08 17.69 8.73
N ASP A 142 22.21 18.57 9.72
CA ASP A 142 22.19 20.02 9.55
C ASP A 142 23.43 20.51 8.76
N GLU A 143 24.62 19.95 9.03
CA GLU A 143 25.84 20.18 8.25
C GLU A 143 25.65 19.74 6.79
N ILE A 144 25.11 18.54 6.58
CA ILE A 144 24.82 17.99 5.24
C ILE A 144 23.82 18.87 4.49
N CYS A 145 22.75 19.32 5.14
CA CYS A 145 21.76 20.22 4.53
C CYS A 145 22.42 21.55 4.14
N SER A 146 23.33 22.06 4.96
CA SER A 146 24.09 23.29 4.67
C SER A 146 25.04 23.14 3.48
N ILE A 147 25.52 21.94 3.18
CA ILE A 147 26.29 21.66 1.95
C ILE A 147 25.35 21.64 0.74
N CYS A 148 24.17 21.02 0.90
CA CYS A 148 23.19 20.88 -0.17
C CYS A 148 22.62 22.22 -0.67
N THR A 149 22.69 23.29 0.13
CA THR A 149 22.31 24.64 -0.33
C THR A 149 23.31 25.22 -1.32
N LYS A 150 24.57 24.76 -1.31
CA LYS A 150 25.65 25.24 -2.18
C LYS A 150 25.87 24.34 -3.40
N LYS A 151 25.55 23.05 -3.26
CA LYS A 151 25.69 22.04 -4.32
C LYS A 151 24.50 21.11 -4.26
N GLU A 152 23.80 20.96 -5.38
CA GLU A 152 22.66 20.06 -5.45
C GLU A 152 23.08 18.62 -5.09
N PRO A 153 22.38 17.95 -4.15
CA PRO A 153 22.68 16.57 -3.81
C PRO A 153 22.45 15.68 -5.01
N PHE A 154 23.22 14.60 -5.11
CA PHE A 154 23.02 13.64 -6.18
C PHE A 154 21.74 12.82 -5.91
N SER A 155 20.72 13.02 -6.74
CA SER A 155 19.41 12.40 -6.60
C SER A 155 19.23 11.24 -7.57
N ILE A 156 18.76 10.10 -7.06
CA ILE A 156 18.36 8.95 -7.87
C ILE A 156 16.88 8.70 -7.69
N ASN A 157 16.20 8.51 -8.81
CA ASN A 157 14.87 7.92 -8.83
C ASN A 157 14.98 6.38 -8.79
N LEU A 158 14.56 5.79 -7.69
CA LEU A 158 14.50 4.34 -7.48
C LEU A 158 13.04 3.82 -7.48
N SER A 159 12.10 4.64 -7.96
CA SER A 159 10.69 4.29 -8.05
C SER A 159 10.49 3.08 -8.94
N ILE A 160 9.50 2.26 -8.57
CA ILE A 160 9.16 1.04 -9.29
C ILE A 160 7.89 1.33 -10.09
N SER A 161 7.91 0.97 -11.37
CA SER A 161 6.78 1.02 -12.30
C SER A 161 6.68 -0.31 -13.04
N ASP A 162 5.56 -0.53 -13.73
CA ASP A 162 5.42 -1.60 -14.73
C ASP A 162 5.69 -3.01 -14.17
N ILE A 163 5.15 -3.29 -12.98
CA ILE A 163 5.28 -4.62 -12.36
C ILE A 163 4.42 -5.60 -13.17
N ASP A 164 5.09 -6.56 -13.81
CA ASP A 164 4.43 -7.63 -14.55
C ASP A 164 3.74 -8.62 -13.59
N PRO A 165 2.40 -8.72 -13.60
CA PRO A 165 1.67 -9.64 -12.73
C PRO A 165 1.94 -11.10 -13.10
N LYS A 166 2.30 -11.91 -12.10
CA LYS A 166 2.50 -13.36 -12.19
C LYS A 166 1.41 -14.09 -11.42
N LYS A 167 0.59 -14.88 -12.12
CA LYS A 167 -0.57 -15.57 -11.55
C LYS A 167 -0.18 -16.45 -10.35
N GLU A 168 0.92 -17.17 -10.46
CA GLU A 168 1.49 -18.05 -9.45
C GLU A 168 1.96 -17.32 -8.17
N CYS A 169 2.12 -16.00 -8.24
CA CYS A 169 2.54 -15.17 -7.10
C CYS A 169 1.36 -14.48 -6.40
N ILE A 170 0.15 -14.55 -6.96
CA ILE A 170 -1.05 -13.97 -6.39
C ILE A 170 -1.48 -14.82 -5.20
N LYS A 171 -1.74 -14.16 -4.08
CA LYS A 171 -2.26 -14.80 -2.86
C LYS A 171 -3.51 -14.08 -2.43
N TYR A 172 -4.61 -14.82 -2.38
CA TYR A 172 -5.88 -14.30 -1.90
C TYR A 172 -5.90 -14.28 -0.37
N PRO A 173 -6.57 -13.30 0.25
CA PRO A 173 -6.94 -13.42 1.66
C PRO A 173 -7.84 -14.65 1.84
N SER A 174 -7.74 -15.31 3.00
CA SER A 174 -8.55 -16.48 3.31
C SER A 174 -10.04 -16.15 3.35
N ILE A 175 -10.92 -17.15 3.14
CA ILE A 175 -12.38 -16.96 3.24
C ILE A 175 -12.77 -16.32 4.58
N SER A 176 -12.14 -16.74 5.68
CA SER A 176 -12.43 -16.19 7.01
C SER A 176 -12.04 -14.71 7.14
N GLU A 177 -10.87 -14.32 6.62
CA GLU A 177 -10.45 -12.91 6.61
C GLU A 177 -11.38 -12.06 5.75
N ARG A 178 -11.80 -12.56 4.58
CA ARG A 178 -12.72 -11.86 3.69
C ARG A 178 -14.10 -11.71 4.30
N ALA A 179 -14.66 -12.79 4.85
CA ALA A 179 -15.93 -12.78 5.56
C ALA A 179 -15.92 -11.79 6.73
N GLU A 180 -14.83 -11.72 7.51
CA GLU A 180 -14.70 -10.76 8.60
C GLU A 180 -14.63 -9.30 8.12
N ILE A 181 -13.89 -9.05 7.06
CA ILE A 181 -13.77 -7.71 6.47
C ILE A 181 -15.13 -7.25 5.93
N ILE A 182 -15.80 -8.10 5.16
CA ILE A 182 -17.11 -7.81 4.56
C ILE A 182 -18.16 -7.64 5.67
N ALA A 183 -18.21 -8.53 6.66
CA ALA A 183 -19.14 -8.43 7.78
C ALA A 183 -19.01 -7.09 8.51
N ARG A 184 -17.76 -6.69 8.81
CA ARG A 184 -17.48 -5.39 9.42
C ARG A 184 -17.98 -4.25 8.54
N TYR A 185 -17.73 -4.28 7.23
CA TYR A 185 -18.18 -3.22 6.32
C TYR A 185 -19.70 -3.17 6.18
N ASN A 186 -20.37 -4.32 6.08
CA ASN A 186 -21.84 -4.39 5.99
C ASN A 186 -22.49 -3.80 7.23
N VAL A 187 -22.05 -4.20 8.43
CA VAL A 187 -22.57 -3.69 9.70
C VAL A 187 -22.26 -2.20 9.89
N GLN A 188 -21.03 -1.77 9.57
CA GLN A 188 -20.66 -0.35 9.63
C GLN A 188 -21.50 0.50 8.66
N ASN A 189 -21.69 0.04 7.42
CA ASN A 189 -22.51 0.74 6.44
C ASN A 189 -23.98 0.76 6.83
N HIS A 190 -24.51 -0.34 7.39
CA HIS A 190 -25.86 -0.40 7.92
C HIS A 190 -26.09 0.67 8.98
N TYR A 191 -25.26 0.72 10.03
CA TYR A 191 -25.40 1.74 11.07
C TYR A 191 -25.10 3.15 10.58
N LEU A 192 -24.13 3.33 9.66
CA LEU A 192 -23.87 4.64 9.05
C LEU A 192 -25.12 5.15 8.31
N ASN A 193 -25.83 4.27 7.60
CA ASN A 193 -27.08 4.61 6.94
C ASN A 193 -28.21 4.89 7.95
N GLU A 194 -28.31 4.14 9.04
CA GLU A 194 -29.29 4.39 10.09
C GLU A 194 -29.11 5.76 10.75
N VAL A 195 -27.88 6.10 11.16
CA VAL A 195 -27.60 7.41 11.77
C VAL A 195 -27.82 8.54 10.76
N ALA A 196 -27.54 8.30 9.48
CA ALA A 196 -27.82 9.24 8.40
C ALA A 196 -29.29 9.26 7.97
N ALA A 197 -30.18 8.49 8.60
CA ALA A 197 -31.58 8.33 8.20
C ALA A 197 -31.75 7.99 6.71
N ASN A 198 -30.85 7.18 6.16
CA ASN A 198 -30.76 6.79 4.75
C ASN A 198 -30.60 7.97 3.78
N SER A 199 -30.04 9.10 4.25
CA SER A 199 -29.77 10.28 3.43
C SER A 199 -28.29 10.39 3.05
N GLU A 200 -28.02 11.15 1.99
CA GLU A 200 -26.65 11.47 1.59
C GLU A 200 -25.96 12.29 2.69
N ILE A 201 -24.77 11.86 3.10
CA ILE A 201 -24.02 12.52 4.17
C ILE A 201 -23.15 13.64 3.56
N PRO A 202 -23.42 14.92 3.86
CA PRO A 202 -22.57 16.00 3.36
C PRO A 202 -21.18 15.94 4.02
N PRO A 203 -20.09 16.35 3.33
CA PRO A 203 -18.73 16.23 3.85
C PRO A 203 -18.51 16.85 5.24
N ILE A 204 -19.17 17.97 5.54
CA ILE A 204 -19.07 18.67 6.83
C ILE A 204 -19.69 17.88 8.00
N ARG A 205 -20.56 16.90 7.72
CA ARG A 205 -21.24 16.06 8.71
C ARG A 205 -20.68 14.64 8.77
N LEU A 206 -19.80 14.25 7.86
CA LEU A 206 -19.31 12.88 7.74
C LEU A 206 -18.66 12.37 9.03
N MET A 207 -17.78 13.16 9.65
CA MET A 207 -17.08 12.73 10.86
C MET A 207 -18.06 12.51 12.04
N PRO A 208 -18.97 13.44 12.37
CA PRO A 208 -20.01 13.18 13.37
C PRO A 208 -20.80 11.89 13.16
N PHE A 209 -21.26 11.60 11.94
CA PHE A 209 -21.99 10.35 11.67
C PHE A 209 -21.10 9.11 11.78
N ILE A 210 -19.82 9.21 11.43
CA ILE A 210 -18.87 8.11 11.63
C ILE A 210 -18.63 7.84 13.12
N ASP A 211 -18.54 8.88 13.95
CA ASP A 211 -18.38 8.73 15.40
C ASP A 211 -19.60 8.02 16.01
N ASP A 212 -20.83 8.46 15.65
CA ASP A 212 -22.08 7.82 16.09
C ASP A 212 -22.16 6.35 15.63
N MET A 213 -21.77 6.07 14.37
CA MET A 213 -21.71 4.72 13.83
C MET A 213 -20.75 3.83 14.62
N PHE A 214 -19.56 4.33 14.99
CA PHE A 214 -18.61 3.55 15.79
C PHE A 214 -19.14 3.25 17.19
N GLU A 215 -19.90 4.16 17.79
CA GLU A 215 -20.56 3.91 19.07
C GLU A 215 -21.57 2.75 18.95
N LEU A 216 -22.43 2.78 17.93
CA LEU A 216 -23.42 1.71 17.67
C LEU A 216 -22.75 0.36 17.39
N VAL A 217 -21.75 0.32 16.52
CA VAL A 217 -20.96 -0.90 16.25
C VAL A 217 -20.30 -1.43 17.53
N GLY A 218 -19.85 -0.53 18.41
CA GLY A 218 -19.28 -0.87 19.70
C GLY A 218 -20.27 -1.56 20.64
N GLN A 219 -21.55 -1.19 20.55
CA GLN A 219 -22.66 -1.75 21.33
C GLN A 219 -23.16 -3.09 20.75
N HIS A 220 -23.06 -3.29 19.43
CA HIS A 220 -23.61 -4.43 18.71
C HIS A 220 -22.54 -5.27 18.00
N LYS A 221 -21.49 -5.66 18.73
CA LYS A 221 -20.37 -6.43 18.14
C LYS A 221 -20.78 -7.82 17.65
N GLU A 222 -21.82 -8.39 18.25
CA GLU A 222 -22.40 -9.67 17.88
C GLU A 222 -22.96 -9.69 16.45
N ASP A 223 -23.38 -8.54 15.92
CA ASP A 223 -23.91 -8.47 14.54
C ASP A 223 -22.81 -8.74 13.52
N ILE A 224 -21.58 -8.29 13.78
CA ILE A 224 -20.41 -8.64 12.94
C ILE A 224 -20.15 -10.15 12.99
N ALA A 225 -20.29 -10.78 14.15
CA ALA A 225 -20.07 -12.23 14.30
C ALA A 225 -21.15 -13.05 13.57
N ARG A 226 -22.41 -12.63 13.64
CA ARG A 226 -23.54 -13.24 12.91
C ARG A 226 -23.34 -13.12 11.40
N GLU A 227 -23.09 -11.91 10.92
CA GLU A 227 -22.86 -11.62 9.50
C GLU A 227 -21.66 -12.42 8.96
N LYS A 228 -20.56 -12.50 9.73
CA LYS A 228 -19.40 -13.33 9.37
C LYS A 228 -19.77 -14.80 9.21
N ALA A 229 -20.58 -15.35 10.11
CA ALA A 229 -20.99 -16.75 10.06
C ALA A 229 -21.85 -17.05 8.81
N GLU A 230 -22.71 -16.11 8.40
CA GLU A 230 -23.49 -16.22 7.17
C GLU A 230 -22.59 -16.19 5.94
N LEU A 231 -21.67 -15.21 5.86
CA LEU A 231 -20.74 -15.05 4.75
C LEU A 231 -19.81 -16.26 4.55
N LEU A 232 -19.40 -16.93 5.62
CA LEU A 232 -18.59 -18.16 5.53
C LEU A 232 -19.26 -19.28 4.72
N ASN A 233 -20.59 -19.28 4.62
CA ASN A 233 -21.36 -20.28 3.85
C ASN A 233 -21.62 -19.84 2.40
N ILE A 234 -21.36 -18.57 2.06
CA ILE A 234 -21.67 -17.98 0.75
C ILE A 234 -20.40 -17.75 -0.07
N LEU A 235 -19.33 -17.27 0.57
CA LEU A 235 -18.11 -16.87 -0.12
C LEU A 235 -17.35 -18.08 -0.68
N LEU A 236 -16.89 -17.94 -1.92
CA LEU A 236 -16.22 -19.00 -2.66
C LEU A 236 -14.76 -19.18 -2.25
N ALA A 237 -14.25 -20.41 -2.23
CA ALA A 237 -12.82 -20.68 -2.10
C ALA A 237 -12.08 -20.33 -3.41
N LEU A 238 -11.51 -19.12 -3.51
CA LEU A 238 -10.93 -18.65 -4.78
C LEU A 238 -9.77 -19.49 -5.32
N GLU A 239 -9.02 -20.17 -4.44
CA GLU A 239 -7.96 -21.09 -4.86
C GLU A 239 -8.50 -22.34 -5.55
N GLU A 240 -9.75 -22.71 -5.26
CA GLU A 240 -10.43 -23.88 -5.83
C GLU A 240 -11.20 -23.53 -7.12
N HIS A 241 -11.37 -22.24 -7.41
CA HIS A 241 -12.16 -21.72 -8.53
C HIS A 241 -11.39 -20.73 -9.43
N PRO A 242 -10.25 -21.12 -10.02
CA PRO A 242 -9.47 -20.24 -10.89
C PRO A 242 -10.22 -19.76 -12.12
N GLU A 243 -11.19 -20.54 -12.62
CA GLU A 243 -12.03 -20.22 -13.78
C GLU A 243 -12.81 -18.92 -13.58
N ILE A 244 -13.32 -18.69 -12.38
CA ILE A 244 -14.09 -17.49 -12.03
C ILE A 244 -13.22 -16.24 -12.18
N VAL A 245 -11.95 -16.34 -11.78
CA VAL A 245 -11.00 -15.23 -11.76
C VAL A 245 -10.43 -14.93 -13.16
N PHE A 246 -10.03 -15.96 -13.90
CA PHE A 246 -9.18 -15.80 -15.08
C PHE A 246 -9.92 -15.94 -16.42
N GLU A 247 -11.10 -16.54 -16.47
CA GLU A 247 -11.84 -16.68 -17.71
C GLU A 247 -12.59 -15.38 -18.04
N THR A 248 -12.75 -15.09 -19.33
CA THR A 248 -13.67 -14.05 -19.81
C THR A 248 -15.03 -14.71 -20.03
N GLU A 249 -16.11 -14.06 -19.63
CA GLU A 249 -17.43 -14.51 -20.07
C GLU A 249 -17.58 -14.17 -21.56
N CYS A 250 -17.25 -15.13 -22.42
CA CYS A 250 -17.65 -15.14 -23.82
C CYS A 250 -17.97 -16.58 -24.25
N SER A 251 -19.17 -16.76 -24.80
CA SER A 251 -19.76 -17.98 -25.40
C SER A 251 -20.43 -19.00 -24.48
N LYS A 252 -21.47 -18.57 -23.73
CA LYS A 252 -22.72 -19.34 -23.73
C LYS A 252 -23.70 -18.70 -24.72
N SER A 253 -23.43 -18.91 -26.01
CA SER A 253 -24.51 -18.87 -27.00
C SER A 253 -25.47 -20.00 -26.63
N TYR A 254 -26.58 -19.67 -25.98
CA TYR A 254 -27.72 -20.58 -25.93
C TYR A 254 -28.23 -20.71 -27.37
N ASN A 255 -27.90 -21.83 -28.01
CA ASN A 255 -28.59 -22.30 -29.21
C ASN A 255 -30.02 -22.68 -28.86
#